data_AF-A0A1I3T5H5-F1
#
_entry.id   AF-A0A1I3T5H5-F1
#
_cell.length_a   1.000
_cell.length_b   1.000
_cell.length_c   1.000
_cell.angle_alpha   90.00
_cell.angle_beta   90.00
_cell.angle_gamma   90.00
#
_symmetry.space_group_name_H-M   'P 1'
#
loop_
_entity.id
_entity.type
_entity.pdbx_description
1 polymer ?
#
loop_
_entity_poly.entity_id
_entity_poly.type
_entity_poly.pdbx_seq_one_letter_code
_entity_poly.pdbx_strand_id
1 'polypeptide(L)'
;MARERISLVPEEVKTEATLRSKIESGELNAESYAVLPADEQELVNKILFDIAAEKVNPAVSASILEFTLFSFMRVVMKRLDGMSLTAEDEEVLAGIKTVMGTHEITNGQTLKANWLFDYLGYASENAKAILANRADYIQKKKNIIGRV
;
A
#
# COMPACT_ATOMS: atom_id res chain seq x y z
N MET A 1 -31.06 3.65 38.94
CA MET A 1 -29.67 3.96 38.54
C MET A 1 -29.28 3.01 37.42
N ALA A 2 -29.24 3.50 36.18
CA ALA A 2 -28.85 2.69 35.03
C ALA A 2 -27.32 2.52 35.06
N ARG A 3 -26.85 1.27 35.00
CA ARG A 3 -25.42 0.95 34.86
C ARG A 3 -24.97 1.39 33.48
N GLU A 4 -24.16 2.44 33.39
CA GLU A 4 -23.40 2.74 32.19
C GLU A 4 -22.46 1.56 31.92
N ARG A 5 -22.74 0.83 30.84
CA ARG A 5 -21.83 -0.21 30.34
C ARG A 5 -20.67 0.53 29.66
N ILE A 6 -19.56 0.70 30.37
CA ILE A 6 -18.31 1.19 29.79
C ILE A 6 -17.89 0.19 28.72
N SER A 7 -18.05 0.58 27.45
CA SER A 7 -17.55 -0.21 26.33
C SER A 7 -16.05 0.05 26.20
N LEU A 8 -15.23 -0.97 26.42
CA LEU A 8 -13.76 -0.88 26.34
C LEU A 8 -13.23 -0.88 24.90
N VAL A 9 -14.12 -1.01 23.91
CA VAL A 9 -13.75 -1.01 22.49
C VAL A 9 -13.93 0.41 21.96
N PRO A 10 -12.88 1.04 21.42
CA PRO A 10 -12.99 2.35 20.77
C PRO A 10 -14.08 2.32 19.70
N GLU A 11 -14.86 3.41 19.58
CA GLU A 11 -15.95 3.49 18.59
C GLU A 11 -15.42 3.29 17.16
N GLU A 12 -14.22 3.80 16.85
CA GLU A 12 -13.54 3.60 15.57
C GLU A 12 -13.40 2.11 15.20
N VAL A 13 -13.04 1.27 16.17
CA VAL A 13 -12.86 -0.19 15.96
C VAL A 13 -14.20 -0.87 15.72
N LYS A 14 -15.28 -0.40 16.35
CA LYS A 14 -16.64 -0.93 16.11
C LYS A 14 -17.16 -0.55 14.74
N THR A 15 -16.92 0.70 14.32
CA THR A 15 -17.33 1.20 13.01
C THR A 15 -16.61 0.42 11.91
N GLU A 16 -15.31 0.22 12.03
CA GLU A 16 -14.51 -0.57 11.06
C GLU A 16 -15.04 -2.01 10.95
N ALA A 17 -15.26 -2.69 12.08
CA ALA A 17 -15.79 -4.06 12.10
C ALA A 17 -17.20 -4.16 11.49
N THR A 18 -18.05 -3.15 11.72
CA THR A 18 -19.41 -3.11 11.17
C THR A 18 -19.39 -2.92 9.66
N LEU A 19 -18.61 -1.96 9.17
CA LEU A 19 -18.46 -1.70 7.73
C LEU A 19 -17.87 -2.91 7.03
N ARG A 20 -16.85 -3.56 7.61
CA ARG A 20 -16.27 -4.79 7.10
C ARG A 20 -17.30 -5.91 6.97
N SER A 21 -18.11 -6.14 8.01
CA SER A 21 -19.17 -7.15 7.96
C SER A 21 -20.18 -6.87 6.84
N LYS A 22 -20.58 -5.61 6.65
CA LYS A 22 -21.52 -5.22 5.58
C LYS A 22 -20.93 -5.40 4.18
N ILE A 23 -19.63 -5.16 4.02
CA ILE A 23 -18.90 -5.41 2.76
C ILE A 23 -18.89 -6.91 2.46
N GLU A 24 -18.49 -7.73 3.43
CA GLU A 24 -18.37 -9.19 3.24
C GLU A 24 -19.74 -9.88 3.03
N SER A 25 -20.81 -9.35 3.62
CA SER A 25 -22.18 -9.85 3.43
C SER A 25 -22.86 -9.37 2.13
N GLY A 26 -22.29 -8.36 1.45
CA GLY A 26 -22.89 -7.73 0.28
C GLY A 26 -24.01 -6.72 0.59
N GLU A 27 -24.25 -6.42 1.87
CA GLU A 27 -25.17 -5.36 2.30
C GLU A 27 -24.66 -3.97 1.91
N LEU A 28 -23.33 -3.77 1.88
CA LEU A 28 -22.71 -2.58 1.33
C LEU A 28 -22.46 -2.76 -0.17
N ASN A 29 -23.26 -2.06 -0.99
CA ASN A 29 -23.19 -2.03 -2.45
C ASN A 29 -23.04 -0.57 -2.97
N ALA A 30 -22.95 -0.41 -4.29
CA ALA A 30 -22.72 0.89 -4.93
C ALA A 30 -23.73 1.98 -4.52
N GLU A 31 -25.02 1.62 -4.39
CA GLU A 31 -26.08 2.57 -4.00
C GLU A 31 -25.91 3.00 -2.54
N SER A 32 -25.64 2.04 -1.64
CA SER A 32 -25.41 2.32 -0.23
C SER A 32 -24.09 3.05 0.04
N TYR A 33 -23.05 2.83 -0.78
CA TYR A 33 -21.76 3.50 -0.68
C TYR A 33 -21.86 4.99 -1.07
N ALA A 34 -22.60 5.30 -2.14
CA ALA A 34 -22.74 6.67 -2.66
C ALA A 34 -23.39 7.64 -1.67
N VAL A 35 -24.16 7.12 -0.70
CA VAL A 35 -24.85 7.91 0.33
C VAL A 35 -24.09 8.00 1.65
N LEU A 36 -22.93 7.33 1.76
CA LEU A 36 -22.10 7.41 2.97
C LEU A 36 -21.41 8.79 3.09
N PRO A 37 -21.17 9.27 4.31
CA PRO A 37 -20.25 10.37 4.58
C PRO A 37 -18.85 10.13 3.98
N ALA A 38 -18.14 11.20 3.62
CA ALA A 38 -16.85 11.08 2.93
C ALA A 38 -15.76 10.35 3.76
N ASP A 39 -15.77 10.54 5.07
CA ASP A 39 -14.92 9.84 6.04
C ASP A 39 -15.24 8.33 6.11
N GLU A 40 -16.52 7.96 6.06
CA GLU A 40 -16.93 6.56 5.98
C GLU A 40 -16.59 5.94 4.62
N GLN A 41 -16.69 6.69 3.52
CA GLN A 41 -16.25 6.22 2.19
C GLN A 41 -14.75 5.93 2.17
N GLU A 42 -13.93 6.80 2.76
CA GLU A 42 -12.49 6.58 2.90
C GLU A 42 -12.19 5.32 3.73
N LEU A 43 -12.91 5.12 4.83
CA LEU A 43 -12.78 3.93 5.68
C LEU A 43 -13.21 2.65 4.94
N VAL A 44 -14.27 2.69 4.14
CA VAL A 44 -14.68 1.55 3.29
C VAL A 44 -13.61 1.21 2.27
N ASN A 45 -12.99 2.20 1.62
CA ASN A 45 -11.90 1.97 0.67
C ASN A 45 -10.70 1.32 1.35
N LYS A 46 -10.35 1.77 2.56
CA LYS A 46 -9.31 1.14 3.40
C LYS A 46 -9.67 -0.32 3.71
N ILE A 47 -10.88 -0.61 4.16
CA ILE A 47 -11.30 -1.99 4.50
C ILE A 47 -11.28 -2.90 3.26
N LEU A 48 -11.73 -2.41 2.10
CA LEU A 48 -11.67 -3.15 0.83
C LEU A 48 -10.22 -3.49 0.45
N PHE A 49 -9.30 -2.54 0.66
CA PHE A 49 -7.87 -2.77 0.49
C PHE A 49 -7.34 -3.85 1.46
N ASP A 50 -7.69 -3.76 2.74
CA ASP A 50 -7.25 -4.72 3.77
C ASP A 50 -7.76 -6.14 3.47
N ILE A 51 -9.04 -6.29 3.11
CA ILE A 51 -9.63 -7.58 2.69
C ILE A 51 -8.89 -8.15 1.46
N ALA A 52 -8.52 -7.30 0.50
CA ALA A 52 -7.76 -7.73 -0.66
C ALA A 52 -6.34 -8.17 -0.27
N ALA A 53 -5.68 -7.42 0.61
CA ALA A 53 -4.33 -7.70 1.09
C ALA A 53 -4.24 -9.00 1.90
N GLU A 54 -5.25 -9.33 2.71
CA GLU A 54 -5.30 -10.58 3.50
C GLU A 54 -5.29 -11.85 2.65
N LYS A 55 -5.79 -11.77 1.40
CA LYS A 55 -5.78 -12.90 0.46
C LYS A 55 -4.41 -13.16 -0.16
N VAL A 56 -3.44 -12.29 0.11
CA VAL A 56 -2.10 -12.32 -0.46
C VAL A 56 -1.12 -12.87 0.58
N ASN A 57 -0.27 -13.82 0.18
CA ASN A 57 0.81 -14.30 1.03
C ASN A 57 1.97 -13.28 1.02
N PRO A 58 2.26 -12.58 2.14
CA PRO A 58 3.25 -11.50 2.15
C PRO A 58 4.67 -11.97 1.83
N ALA A 59 5.02 -13.19 2.25
CA ALA A 59 6.35 -13.76 1.98
C ALA A 59 6.54 -14.06 0.50
N VAL A 60 5.50 -14.61 -0.15
CA VAL A 60 5.53 -14.85 -1.61
C VAL A 60 5.59 -13.52 -2.37
N SER A 61 4.79 -12.53 -1.96
CA SER A 61 4.79 -11.20 -2.59
C SER A 61 6.11 -10.45 -2.44
N ALA A 62 6.74 -10.52 -1.26
CA ALA A 62 8.06 -9.94 -1.04
C ALA A 62 9.11 -10.59 -1.96
N SER A 63 9.11 -11.93 -2.05
CA SER A 63 10.01 -12.65 -2.96
C SER A 63 9.78 -12.32 -4.44
N ILE A 64 8.53 -12.14 -4.86
CA ILE A 64 8.20 -11.72 -6.23
C ILE A 64 8.74 -10.32 -6.51
N LEU A 65 8.50 -9.37 -5.60
CA LEU A 65 9.01 -7.99 -5.74
C LEU A 65 10.53 -7.97 -5.81
N GLU A 66 11.19 -8.72 -4.93
CA GLU A 66 12.64 -8.87 -4.90
C GLU A 66 13.15 -9.41 -6.24
N PHE A 67 12.55 -10.50 -6.73
CA PHE A 67 12.91 -11.09 -8.02
C PHE A 67 12.73 -10.10 -9.18
N THR A 68 11.61 -9.39 -9.24
CA THR A 68 11.35 -8.37 -10.28
C THR A 68 12.38 -7.25 -10.23
N LEU A 69 12.71 -6.75 -9.03
CA LEU A 69 13.68 -5.68 -8.85
C LEU A 69 15.09 -6.11 -9.26
N PHE A 70 15.56 -7.27 -8.80
CA PHE A 70 16.89 -7.78 -9.19
C PHE A 70 16.98 -8.09 -10.68
N SER A 71 15.92 -8.65 -11.26
CA SER A 71 15.84 -8.91 -12.69
C SER A 71 15.91 -7.60 -13.50
N PHE A 72 15.16 -6.58 -13.10
CA PHE A 72 15.22 -5.25 -13.71
C PHE A 72 16.60 -4.62 -13.59
N MET A 73 17.20 -4.63 -12.39
CA MET A 73 18.54 -4.10 -12.15
C MET A 73 19.59 -4.80 -13.00
N ARG A 74 19.56 -6.14 -13.12
CA ARG A 74 20.46 -6.91 -13.99
C ARG A 74 20.39 -6.42 -15.44
N VAL A 75 19.18 -6.26 -15.98
CA VAL A 75 18.98 -5.80 -17.36
C VAL A 75 19.48 -4.36 -17.56
N VAL A 76 19.17 -3.48 -16.61
CA VAL A 76 19.61 -2.07 -16.65
C VAL A 76 21.13 -1.96 -16.57
N MET A 77 21.79 -2.68 -15.66
CA MET A 77 23.26 -2.66 -15.54
C MET A 77 23.93 -3.13 -16.84
N LYS A 78 23.47 -4.24 -17.44
CA LYS A 78 23.99 -4.69 -18.74
C LYS A 78 23.90 -3.60 -19.80
N ARG A 79 22.76 -2.90 -19.88
CA ARG A 79 22.58 -1.78 -20.83
C ARG A 79 23.50 -0.60 -20.54
N LEU A 80 23.67 -0.22 -19.27
CA LEU A 80 24.57 0.87 -18.85
C LEU A 80 26.04 0.54 -19.14
N ASP A 81 26.43 -0.72 -18.97
CA ASP A 81 27.79 -1.21 -19.25
C ASP A 81 28.03 -1.47 -20.75
N GLY A 82 27.06 -1.18 -21.62
CA GLY A 82 27.15 -1.38 -23.07
C GLY A 82 27.13 -2.86 -23.49
N MET A 83 26.72 -3.77 -22.61
CA MET A 83 26.58 -5.19 -22.90
C MET A 83 25.28 -5.46 -23.68
N SER A 84 25.34 -6.39 -24.62
CA SER A 84 24.14 -6.91 -25.29
C SER A 84 23.32 -7.78 -24.33
N LEU A 85 22.00 -7.74 -24.47
CA LEU A 85 21.09 -8.62 -23.74
C LEU A 85 21.11 -10.03 -24.37
N THR A 86 21.06 -11.05 -23.52
CA THR A 86 20.86 -12.44 -23.96
C THR A 86 19.39 -12.68 -24.28
N ALA A 87 19.07 -13.81 -24.93
CA ALA A 87 17.67 -14.22 -25.13
C ALA A 87 16.92 -14.36 -23.79
N GLU A 88 17.58 -14.89 -22.76
CA GLU A 88 17.04 -14.98 -21.40
C GLU A 88 16.74 -13.58 -20.81
N ASP A 89 17.62 -12.59 -21.01
CA ASP A 89 17.38 -11.24 -20.51
C ASP A 89 16.18 -10.57 -21.22
N GLU A 90 15.97 -10.86 -22.51
CA GLU A 90 14.82 -10.37 -23.28
C GLU A 90 13.51 -11.04 -22.83
N GLU A 91 13.53 -12.34 -22.51
CA GLU A 91 12.38 -13.04 -21.90
C GLU A 91 12.02 -12.43 -20.53
N VAL A 92 13.03 -12.16 -19.69
CA VAL A 92 12.85 -11.48 -18.42
C VAL A 92 12.24 -10.09 -18.61
N LEU A 93 12.73 -9.31 -19.59
CA LEU A 93 12.19 -7.99 -19.90
C LEU A 93 10.73 -8.05 -20.35
N ALA A 94 10.37 -9.03 -21.17
CA ALA A 94 8.98 -9.27 -21.60
C ALA A 94 8.08 -9.66 -20.42
N GLY A 95 8.57 -10.48 -19.49
CA GLY A 95 7.89 -10.82 -18.24
C GLY A 95 7.62 -9.59 -17.37
N ILE A 96 8.66 -8.76 -17.14
CA ILE A 96 8.53 -7.50 -16.38
C ILE A 96 7.50 -6.57 -17.04
N LYS A 97 7.53 -6.44 -18.36
CA LYS A 97 6.56 -5.60 -19.11
C LYS A 97 5.13 -6.12 -18.97
N THR A 98 4.93 -7.44 -18.98
CA THR A 98 3.62 -8.06 -18.72
C THR A 98 3.13 -7.73 -17.32
N VAL A 99 3.99 -7.88 -16.30
CA VAL A 99 3.64 -7.53 -14.91
C VAL A 99 3.25 -6.05 -14.80
N MET A 100 4.02 -5.14 -15.40
CA MET A 100 3.66 -3.72 -15.46
C MET A 100 2.32 -3.48 -16.17
N GLY A 101 2.02 -4.22 -17.24
CA GLY A 101 0.75 -4.12 -17.96
C GLY A 101 -0.46 -4.59 -17.15
N THR A 102 -0.26 -5.54 -16.23
CA THR A 102 -1.33 -6.02 -15.32
C THR A 102 -1.64 -5.06 -14.18
N HIS A 103 -0.72 -4.15 -13.85
CA HIS A 103 -0.91 -3.24 -12.75
C HIS A 103 -1.57 -1.93 -13.23
N GLU A 104 -2.73 -1.59 -12.67
CA GLU A 104 -3.53 -0.41 -13.05
C GLU A 104 -2.77 0.93 -12.92
N ILE A 105 -1.75 0.96 -12.06
CA ILE A 105 -0.87 2.12 -11.83
C ILE A 105 0.01 2.39 -13.06
N THR A 106 0.42 1.33 -13.76
CA THR A 106 1.45 1.40 -14.82
C THR A 106 0.92 1.06 -16.21
N ASN A 107 -0.34 0.63 -16.35
CA ASN A 107 -0.93 0.25 -17.64
C ASN A 107 -1.37 1.45 -18.49
N GLY A 108 -1.46 2.66 -17.91
CA GLY A 108 -1.86 3.89 -18.60
C GLY A 108 -3.34 3.97 -19.00
N GLN A 109 -4.17 3.00 -18.58
CA GLN A 109 -5.59 2.91 -18.90
C GLN A 109 -6.48 3.38 -17.75
N THR A 110 -6.00 3.29 -16.51
CA THR A 110 -6.74 3.71 -15.32
C THR A 110 -6.29 5.10 -14.87
N LEU A 111 -7.22 6.07 -14.84
CA LEU A 111 -6.96 7.41 -14.28
C LEU A 111 -6.52 7.29 -12.82
N LYS A 112 -5.56 8.13 -12.38
CA LYS A 112 -5.05 8.12 -10.99
C LYS A 112 -6.17 8.20 -9.94
N ALA A 113 -7.20 9.00 -10.20
CA ALA A 113 -8.35 9.16 -9.30
C ALA A 113 -9.16 7.87 -9.09
N ASN A 114 -9.01 6.88 -9.97
CA ASN A 114 -9.71 5.59 -9.92
C ASN A 114 -8.80 4.47 -9.41
N TRP A 115 -7.57 4.78 -8.97
CA TRP A 115 -6.72 3.77 -8.35
C TRP A 115 -7.35 3.34 -7.02
N LEU A 116 -7.36 2.04 -6.76
CA LEU A 116 -7.87 1.47 -5.51
C LEU A 116 -7.19 2.08 -4.26
N PHE A 117 -5.96 2.57 -4.41
CA PHE A 117 -5.19 3.17 -3.33
C PHE A 117 -4.19 4.21 -3.86
N ASP A 118 -4.09 5.39 -3.24
CA ASP A 118 -3.05 6.38 -3.57
C ASP A 118 -1.71 6.00 -2.90
N TYR A 119 -1.03 5.02 -3.49
CA TYR A 119 0.28 4.55 -3.04
C TYR A 119 1.31 5.67 -2.89
N LEU A 120 1.26 6.69 -3.76
CA LEU A 120 2.19 7.82 -3.69
C LEU A 120 1.89 8.72 -2.49
N GLY A 121 0.61 9.00 -2.24
CA GLY A 121 0.16 9.71 -1.03
C GLY A 121 0.60 8.97 0.24
N TYR A 122 0.29 7.68 0.32
CA TYR A 122 0.70 6.83 1.45
C TYR A 122 2.22 6.80 1.65
N ALA A 123 3.00 6.57 0.59
CA ALA A 123 4.46 6.53 0.68
C ALA A 123 5.04 7.88 1.11
N SER A 124 4.49 9.00 0.61
CA SER A 124 4.90 10.35 0.97
C SER A 124 4.67 10.65 2.45
N GLU A 125 3.49 10.33 2.99
CA GLU A 125 3.19 10.54 4.41
C GLU A 125 4.07 9.66 5.32
N ASN A 126 4.28 8.40 4.96
CA ASN A 126 5.20 7.53 5.70
C ASN A 126 6.64 8.04 5.67
N ALA A 127 7.10 8.54 4.52
CA ALA A 127 8.43 9.14 4.41
C ALA A 127 8.58 10.37 5.33
N LYS A 128 7.57 11.24 5.40
CA LYS A 128 7.55 12.39 6.34
C LYS A 128 7.63 11.91 7.80
N ALA A 129 6.85 10.89 8.16
CA ALA A 129 6.86 10.34 9.52
C ALA A 129 8.23 9.74 9.89
N ILE A 130 8.87 9.00 8.97
CA ILE A 130 10.22 8.47 9.16
C ILE A 130 11.24 9.60 9.33
N LEU A 131 11.15 10.65 8.52
CA LEU A 131 12.05 11.80 8.61
C LEU A 131 11.87 12.55 9.94
N ALA A 132 10.62 12.75 10.38
CA ALA A 132 10.32 13.34 11.68
C ALA A 132 10.89 12.51 12.83
N ASN A 133 10.71 11.18 12.82
CA ASN A 133 11.29 10.28 13.81
C ASN A 133 12.83 10.34 13.79
N ARG A 134 13.45 10.37 12.62
CA ARG A 134 14.92 10.53 12.50
C ARG A 134 15.39 11.86 13.06
N ALA A 135 14.68 12.95 12.80
CA ALA A 135 15.00 14.27 13.36
C ALA A 135 14.92 14.24 14.88
N ASP A 136 13.87 13.63 15.43
CA ASP A 136 13.65 13.48 16.87
C ASP A 136 14.75 12.61 17.51
N TYR A 137 15.12 11.50 16.87
CA TYR A 137 16.26 10.67 17.26
C TYR A 137 17.58 11.45 17.26
N ILE A 138 17.87 12.21 16.19
CA ILE A 138 19.09 13.04 16.10
C ILE A 138 19.10 14.09 17.22
N GLN A 139 17.97 14.72 17.51
CA GLN A 139 17.86 15.71 18.59
C GLN A 139 18.10 15.07 19.96
N LYS A 140 17.46 13.93 20.24
CA LYS A 140 17.71 13.14 21.46
C LYS A 140 19.18 12.76 21.58
N LYS A 141 19.79 12.31 20.49
CA LYS A 141 21.21 11.97 20.44
C LYS A 141 22.08 13.20 20.75
N LYS A 142 21.87 14.35 20.10
CA LYS A 142 22.59 15.61 20.40
C LYS A 142 22.48 16.02 21.86
N ASN A 143 21.30 15.88 22.46
CA ASN A 143 21.08 16.21 23.87
C ASN A 143 21.85 15.30 24.83
N ILE A 144 22.06 14.03 24.46
CA ILE A 144 22.76 13.04 25.30
C ILE A 144 24.28 13.11 25.13
N ILE A 145 24.77 13.11 23.88
CA ILE A 145 26.21 13.00 23.59
C ILE A 145 26.87 14.34 23.21
N GLY A 146 26.12 15.44 23.21
CA GLY A 146 26.62 16.80 22.99
C GLY A 146 27.00 17.13 21.54
N ARG A 147 27.35 16.14 20.70
CA ARG A 147 27.64 16.30 19.27
C ARG A 147 27.10 15.12 18.46
N VAL A 148 26.49 15.44 17.31
CA VAL A 148 26.18 14.53 16.20
C VAL A 148 26.76 15.15 14.94
#